data_AF-A0A7C8IUG6-F1
#
_entry.id   AF-A0A7C8IUG6-F1
#
_cell.length_a   1.000
_cell.length_b   1.000
_cell.length_c   1.000
_cell.angle_alpha   90.00
_cell.angle_beta   90.00
_cell.angle_gamma   90.00
#
_symmetry.space_group_name_H-M   'P 1'
#
loop_
_entity.id
_entity.type
_entity.pdbx_description
1 polymer ?
#
loop_
_entity_poly.entity_id
_entity_poly.type
_entity_poly.pdbx_seq_one_letter_code
_entity_poly.pdbx_strand_id
1 'polypeptide(L)'
;MTQQPPRTESPGPTLTLGGVTGLENPESVKVSFRNGGEKIFFERLKGAMTQRKWLLHEAPPIPTSSVVNGGEVDSMSRSDSASGRKKVAGIAGLEQMGLDRRKNNERMIGSSFEDLEALMASAKEIVALAESFARQVGNGTDSAATEANALLAESASQLGLITTKDIVGGRSGSGSESLYLSELSRNLAEFLTDDARGVLKKAGGIMTLVDLWAMFNRARGGVELVSPNDFEKAARLWEKLKLPVRLRTFKSGVMVVQSRDRTDDYTIKTLLTWLKDLHEIPPERGVPWDWQVFGRGVTAHDAADRFGWSIGVAEEELEMAEERGVLCREEDLEGLKFWENFIDMGEHRHQSRQATDSDKIIEALTANGMI
;
A
#
# COMPACT_ATOMS: atom_id res chain seq x y z
N MET A 1 16.29 -33.85 -63.92
CA MET A 1 15.57 -34.68 -62.92
C MET A 1 16.57 -35.12 -61.87
N THR A 2 16.52 -34.52 -60.70
CA THR A 2 17.22 -34.96 -59.48
C THR A 2 16.19 -34.87 -58.37
N GLN A 3 15.58 -36.02 -58.06
CA GLN A 3 14.56 -36.17 -57.02
C GLN A 3 15.21 -35.90 -55.66
N GLN A 4 14.62 -35.01 -54.86
CA GLN A 4 14.91 -34.93 -53.43
C GLN A 4 14.46 -36.23 -52.76
N PRO A 5 15.27 -36.85 -51.88
CA PRO A 5 14.88 -38.07 -51.19
C PRO A 5 13.69 -37.81 -50.24
N PRO A 6 12.82 -38.82 -50.01
CA PRO A 6 11.68 -38.70 -49.11
C PRO A 6 12.15 -38.44 -47.68
N ARG A 7 11.50 -37.48 -47.02
CA ARG A 7 11.84 -37.03 -45.65
C ARG A 7 11.58 -38.16 -44.65
N THR A 8 12.57 -38.44 -43.81
CA THR A 8 12.40 -39.36 -42.67
C THR A 8 11.59 -38.67 -41.57
N GLU A 9 10.43 -39.25 -41.23
CA GLU A 9 9.62 -38.81 -40.10
C GLU A 9 10.32 -39.11 -38.77
N SER A 10 10.05 -38.25 -37.77
CA SER A 10 10.63 -38.35 -36.44
C SER A 10 10.03 -39.54 -35.67
N PRO A 11 10.81 -40.35 -34.92
CA PRO A 11 10.30 -41.49 -34.16
C PRO A 11 9.64 -41.01 -32.85
N GLY A 12 8.57 -40.23 -32.98
CA GLY A 12 7.70 -39.84 -31.88
C GLY A 12 6.27 -40.31 -32.16
N PRO A 13 5.43 -40.51 -31.13
CA PRO A 13 4.05 -40.93 -31.35
C PRO A 13 3.32 -39.87 -32.18
N THR A 14 3.00 -40.20 -33.42
CA THR A 14 2.19 -39.37 -34.30
C THR A 14 0.75 -39.45 -33.79
N LEU A 15 0.22 -38.35 -33.26
CA LEU A 15 -1.20 -38.29 -32.91
C LEU A 15 -2.00 -38.37 -34.21
N THR A 16 -2.62 -39.52 -34.47
CA THR A 16 -3.57 -39.69 -35.56
C THR A 16 -4.77 -38.80 -35.29
N LEU A 17 -4.89 -37.71 -36.05
CA LEU A 17 -6.05 -36.83 -36.01
C LEU A 17 -7.23 -37.58 -36.66
N GLY A 18 -7.93 -38.39 -35.88
CA GLY A 18 -9.01 -39.23 -36.37
C GLY A 18 -9.33 -40.35 -35.40
N GLY A 19 -10.01 -40.02 -34.30
CA GLY A 19 -10.54 -40.99 -33.37
C GLY A 19 -10.07 -40.72 -31.95
N VAL A 20 -10.82 -39.88 -31.23
CA VAL A 20 -11.46 -40.15 -29.94
C VAL A 20 -12.04 -38.80 -29.49
N THR A 21 -13.36 -38.70 -29.50
CA THR A 21 -14.12 -37.57 -28.97
C THR A 21 -13.97 -37.54 -27.44
N GLY A 22 -13.34 -36.50 -26.87
CA GLY A 22 -13.37 -36.29 -25.41
C GLY A 22 -12.18 -35.62 -24.70
N LEU A 23 -11.19 -35.02 -25.38
CA LEU A 23 -10.13 -34.24 -24.72
C LEU A 23 -9.85 -32.95 -25.50
N GLU A 24 -10.63 -31.90 -25.23
CA GLU A 24 -10.41 -30.56 -25.80
C GLU A 24 -9.20 -29.83 -25.20
N ASN A 25 -8.53 -30.42 -24.21
CA ASN A 25 -7.29 -29.90 -23.62
C ASN A 25 -6.20 -30.97 -23.69
N PRO A 26 -5.14 -30.81 -24.49
CA PRO A 26 -4.01 -31.73 -24.44
C PRO A 26 -3.31 -31.59 -23.07
N GLU A 27 -3.44 -32.63 -22.22
CA GLU A 27 -2.83 -32.71 -20.88
C GLU A 27 -1.30 -32.54 -20.88
N SER A 28 -0.66 -32.73 -22.04
CA SER A 28 0.75 -32.39 -22.24
C SER A 28 1.06 -32.04 -23.69
N VAL A 29 1.99 -31.10 -23.89
CA VAL A 29 2.52 -30.73 -25.20
C VAL A 29 4.01 -31.06 -25.23
N LYS A 30 4.42 -31.89 -26.19
CA LYS A 30 5.83 -32.25 -26.40
C LYS A 30 6.45 -31.40 -27.51
N VAL A 31 7.53 -30.70 -27.20
CA VAL A 31 8.28 -29.87 -28.16
C VAL A 31 9.63 -30.53 -28.48
N SER A 32 9.97 -30.69 -29.76
CA SER A 32 11.22 -31.31 -30.21
C SER A 32 12.01 -30.38 -31.14
N PHE A 33 13.33 -30.29 -30.94
CA PHE A 33 14.24 -29.42 -31.68
C PHE A 33 15.14 -30.25 -32.60
N ARG A 34 15.22 -29.88 -33.89
CA ARG A 34 16.04 -30.61 -34.89
C ARG A 34 17.45 -30.04 -35.06
N ASN A 35 17.66 -28.78 -34.70
CA ASN A 35 18.91 -28.04 -34.98
C ASN A 35 19.50 -27.39 -33.72
N GLY A 36 19.26 -27.99 -32.56
CA GLY A 36 19.56 -27.39 -31.26
C GLY A 36 18.64 -26.21 -30.92
N GLY A 37 18.94 -25.52 -29.82
CA GLY A 37 18.12 -24.42 -29.29
C GLY A 37 17.21 -24.82 -28.13
N GLU A 38 17.22 -26.10 -27.72
CA GLU A 38 16.38 -26.55 -26.60
C GLU A 38 16.73 -25.84 -25.29
N LYS A 39 18.03 -25.54 -25.05
CA LYS A 39 18.48 -24.85 -23.83
C LYS A 39 17.99 -23.40 -23.77
N ILE A 40 18.10 -22.67 -24.87
CA ILE A 40 17.65 -21.27 -24.96
C ILE A 40 16.12 -21.20 -24.84
N PHE A 41 15.42 -22.12 -25.51
CA PHE A 41 13.97 -22.23 -25.38
C PHE A 41 13.55 -22.56 -23.95
N PHE A 42 14.21 -23.53 -23.31
CA PHE A 42 13.91 -23.93 -21.93
C PHE A 42 14.16 -22.80 -20.93
N GLU A 43 15.25 -22.06 -21.07
CA GLU A 43 15.55 -20.91 -20.23
C GLU A 43 14.50 -19.80 -20.37
N ARG A 44 14.13 -19.46 -21.62
CA ARG A 44 13.07 -18.47 -21.88
C ARG A 44 11.70 -18.93 -21.43
N LEU A 45 11.37 -20.21 -21.60
CA LEU A 45 10.12 -20.81 -21.14
C LEU A 45 10.04 -20.77 -19.62
N LYS A 46 11.13 -21.12 -18.92
CA LYS A 46 11.22 -21.01 -17.47
C LYS A 46 11.03 -19.56 -17.01
N GLY A 47 11.68 -18.60 -17.67
CA GLY A 47 11.51 -17.17 -17.39
C GLY A 47 10.06 -16.70 -17.60
N ALA A 48 9.44 -17.07 -18.71
CA ALA A 48 8.04 -16.78 -18.99
C ALA A 48 7.13 -17.41 -17.92
N MET A 49 7.39 -18.67 -17.56
CA MET A 49 6.61 -19.42 -16.57
C MET A 49 6.62 -18.80 -15.18
N THR A 50 7.75 -18.23 -14.77
CA THR A 50 7.87 -17.46 -13.53
C THR A 50 7.12 -16.13 -13.62
N GLN A 51 7.19 -15.45 -14.77
CA GLN A 51 6.56 -14.14 -14.95
C GLN A 51 5.04 -14.22 -15.12
N ARG A 52 4.50 -15.36 -15.59
CA ARG A 52 3.05 -15.63 -15.77
C ARG A 52 2.29 -14.52 -16.50
N LYS A 53 2.95 -13.82 -17.43
CA LYS A 53 2.40 -12.63 -18.10
C LYS A 53 1.13 -12.88 -18.90
N TRP A 54 0.91 -14.11 -19.35
CA TRP A 54 -0.33 -14.49 -20.05
C TRP A 54 -1.56 -14.55 -19.13
N LEU A 55 -1.38 -14.44 -17.80
CA LEU A 55 -2.47 -14.27 -16.84
C LEU A 55 -2.81 -12.79 -16.59
N LEU A 56 -2.00 -11.85 -17.09
CA LEU A 56 -2.32 -10.43 -17.03
C LEU A 56 -3.32 -10.14 -18.16
N HIS A 57 -4.49 -9.60 -17.80
CA HIS A 57 -5.58 -9.26 -18.74
C HIS A 57 -5.20 -8.15 -19.75
N GLU A 58 -4.00 -7.57 -19.62
CA GLU A 58 -3.41 -6.55 -20.49
C GLU A 58 -1.97 -6.93 -20.90
N ALA A 59 -1.75 -8.17 -21.35
CA ALA A 59 -0.45 -8.55 -21.88
C ALA A 59 -0.15 -7.77 -23.18
N PRO A 60 0.99 -7.03 -23.27
CA PRO A 60 1.40 -6.40 -24.52
C PRO A 60 1.49 -7.46 -25.64
N PRO A 61 1.14 -7.12 -26.89
CA PRO A 61 1.20 -8.06 -28.00
C PRO A 61 2.61 -8.65 -28.12
N ILE A 62 2.64 -9.94 -28.43
CA ILE A 62 3.86 -10.75 -28.52
C ILE A 62 4.86 -10.01 -29.42
N PRO A 63 6.07 -9.66 -28.94
CA PRO A 63 7.03 -8.97 -29.79
C PRO A 63 7.42 -9.89 -30.95
N THR A 64 6.95 -9.55 -32.15
CA THR A 64 7.43 -10.16 -33.39
C THR A 64 8.91 -9.88 -33.48
N SER A 65 9.74 -10.92 -33.39
CA SER A 65 11.18 -10.80 -33.52
C SER A 65 11.56 -10.43 -34.96
N SER A 66 11.42 -9.16 -35.33
CA SER A 66 12.22 -8.59 -36.41
C SER A 66 13.62 -8.38 -35.83
N VAL A 67 14.55 -9.24 -36.24
CA VAL A 67 15.95 -9.30 -35.80
C VAL A 67 16.58 -7.89 -35.77
N VAL A 68 16.67 -7.31 -34.58
CA VAL A 68 17.56 -6.18 -34.26
C VAL A 68 18.73 -6.77 -33.49
N ASN A 69 19.84 -6.96 -34.20
CA ASN A 69 21.12 -7.34 -33.62
C ASN A 69 21.82 -6.06 -33.18
N GLY A 70 22.03 -5.88 -31.88
CA GLY A 70 22.83 -4.80 -31.31
C GLY A 70 23.27 -5.14 -29.88
N GLY A 71 24.59 -5.25 -29.67
CA GLY A 71 25.19 -5.37 -28.33
C GLY A 71 26.48 -6.20 -28.27
N GLU A 72 27.58 -5.57 -28.68
CA GLU A 72 29.03 -5.80 -28.43
C GLU A 72 29.49 -6.85 -27.40
N VAL A 73 30.47 -7.68 -27.78
CA VAL A 73 31.80 -7.81 -27.15
C VAL A 73 32.79 -8.55 -28.07
N ASP A 74 34.06 -8.16 -27.93
CA ASP A 74 35.26 -8.42 -28.73
C ASP A 74 35.69 -9.90 -28.89
N SER A 75 36.01 -10.33 -30.12
CA SER A 75 37.10 -11.29 -30.44
C SER A 75 37.13 -11.69 -31.93
N MET A 76 38.34 -11.67 -32.48
CA MET A 76 38.72 -12.14 -33.82
C MET A 76 38.20 -13.56 -34.15
N SER A 77 37.51 -13.70 -35.29
CA SER A 77 37.87 -14.67 -36.34
C SER A 77 36.99 -14.49 -37.58
N ARG A 78 37.61 -14.63 -38.75
CA ARG A 78 36.99 -14.62 -40.08
C ARG A 78 36.19 -15.90 -40.31
N SER A 79 35.01 -15.82 -40.92
CA SER A 79 34.67 -16.57 -42.15
C SER A 79 33.31 -16.15 -42.73
N ASP A 80 33.22 -16.33 -44.04
CA ASP A 80 32.20 -15.87 -45.00
C ASP A 80 30.77 -16.37 -44.77
N SER A 81 29.78 -15.53 -45.06
CA SER A 81 28.70 -15.88 -46.01
C SER A 81 27.86 -14.66 -46.40
N ALA A 82 27.64 -14.55 -47.70
CA ALA A 82 27.05 -13.42 -48.40
C ALA A 82 25.55 -13.21 -48.11
N SER A 83 25.18 -11.97 -47.79
CA SER A 83 23.89 -11.39 -48.22
C SER A 83 24.01 -9.86 -48.21
N GLY A 84 23.69 -9.24 -49.35
CA GLY A 84 23.99 -7.85 -49.68
C GLY A 84 23.19 -6.82 -48.87
N ARG A 85 23.65 -6.50 -47.66
CA ARG A 85 23.38 -5.19 -47.05
C ARG A 85 24.49 -4.24 -47.49
N LYS A 86 24.15 -3.23 -48.30
CA LYS A 86 25.04 -2.09 -48.54
C LYS A 86 25.35 -1.46 -47.18
N LYS A 87 26.52 -1.77 -46.62
CA LYS A 87 27.04 -1.12 -45.42
C LYS A 87 27.41 0.31 -45.83
N VAL A 88 26.49 1.25 -45.69
CA VAL A 88 26.80 2.67 -45.74
C VAL A 88 27.52 2.99 -44.44
N ALA A 89 28.85 2.83 -44.43
CA ALA A 89 29.70 3.21 -43.32
C ALA A 89 30.13 4.68 -43.50
N GLY A 90 29.81 5.53 -42.53
CA GLY A 90 30.12 6.97 -42.53
C GLY A 90 29.04 7.79 -41.82
N ILE A 91 29.31 9.10 -41.61
CA ILE A 91 28.36 10.04 -40.99
C ILE A 91 26.97 10.05 -41.64
N ALA A 92 26.88 9.81 -42.95
CA ALA A 92 25.62 9.68 -43.68
C ALA A 92 24.80 8.43 -43.29
N GLY A 93 25.47 7.34 -42.91
CA GLY A 93 24.80 6.13 -42.41
C GLY A 93 24.28 6.30 -40.99
N LEU A 94 25.00 7.05 -40.15
CA LEU A 94 24.55 7.48 -38.81
C LEU A 94 23.38 8.47 -38.90
N GLU A 95 23.41 9.40 -39.84
CA GLU A 95 22.32 10.34 -40.10
C GLU A 95 21.05 9.61 -40.57
N GLN A 96 21.18 8.67 -41.51
CA GLN A 96 20.06 7.85 -41.96
C GLN A 96 19.50 6.96 -40.84
N MET A 97 20.37 6.34 -40.05
CA MET A 97 19.95 5.55 -38.88
C MET A 97 19.26 6.42 -37.81
N GLY A 98 19.70 7.67 -37.65
CA GLY A 98 19.07 8.65 -36.76
C GLY A 98 17.69 9.09 -37.25
N LEU A 99 17.53 9.34 -38.55
CA LEU A 99 16.25 9.66 -39.18
C LEU A 99 15.27 8.48 -39.10
N ASP A 100 15.73 7.26 -39.39
CA ASP A 100 14.92 6.05 -39.29
C ASP A 100 14.46 5.79 -37.85
N ARG A 101 15.33 6.07 -36.86
CA ARG A 101 14.96 5.96 -35.44
C ARG A 101 13.92 7.01 -35.02
N ARG A 102 14.02 8.25 -35.51
CA ARG A 102 13.01 9.29 -35.28
C ARG A 102 11.68 8.93 -35.92
N LYS A 103 11.68 8.44 -37.16
CA LYS A 103 10.48 8.01 -37.87
C LYS A 103 9.81 6.81 -37.22
N ASN A 104 10.58 5.86 -36.69
CA ASN A 104 10.04 4.73 -35.95
C ASN A 104 9.45 5.17 -34.60
N ASN A 105 10.11 6.08 -33.88
CA ASN A 105 9.56 6.66 -32.65
C ASN A 105 8.27 7.45 -32.94
N GLU A 106 8.23 8.25 -33.99
CA GLU A 106 7.04 9.00 -34.42
C GLU A 106 5.87 8.07 -34.72
N ARG A 107 6.13 6.96 -35.44
CA ARG A 107 5.09 5.96 -35.74
C ARG A 107 4.60 5.23 -34.50
N MET A 108 5.50 4.85 -33.59
CA MET A 108 5.16 4.18 -32.33
C MET A 108 4.36 5.10 -31.41
N ILE A 109 4.73 6.37 -31.33
CA ILE A 109 4.00 7.38 -30.56
C ILE A 109 2.63 7.64 -31.21
N GLY A 110 2.57 7.79 -32.54
CA GLY A 110 1.34 7.98 -33.28
C GLY A 110 0.34 6.83 -33.08
N SER A 111 0.79 5.58 -33.20
CA SER A 111 -0.08 4.42 -32.95
C SER A 111 -0.54 4.33 -31.50
N SER A 112 0.32 4.69 -30.54
CA SER A 112 -0.05 4.68 -29.12
C SER A 112 -1.13 5.72 -28.80
N PHE A 113 -1.15 6.86 -29.49
CA PHE A 113 -2.19 7.87 -29.32
C PHE A 113 -3.50 7.49 -30.02
N GLU A 114 -3.43 6.85 -31.18
CA GLU A 114 -4.61 6.32 -31.88
C GLU A 114 -5.31 5.24 -31.04
N ASP A 115 -4.53 4.31 -30.46
CA ASP A 115 -5.05 3.30 -29.53
C ASP A 115 -5.63 3.93 -28.26
N LEU A 116 -4.99 4.99 -27.72
CA LEU A 116 -5.52 5.73 -26.57
C LEU A 116 -6.85 6.40 -26.91
N GLU A 117 -6.98 7.00 -28.09
CA GLU A 117 -8.20 7.66 -28.54
C GLU A 117 -9.34 6.64 -28.73
N ALA A 118 -9.05 5.47 -29.30
CA ALA A 118 -10.01 4.36 -29.38
C ALA A 118 -10.42 3.86 -27.98
N LEU A 119 -9.47 3.77 -27.04
CA LEU A 119 -9.75 3.42 -25.65
C LEU A 119 -10.61 4.49 -24.97
N MET A 120 -10.34 5.78 -25.17
CA MET A 120 -11.17 6.87 -24.64
C MET A 120 -12.58 6.87 -25.24
N ALA A 121 -12.72 6.58 -26.53
CA ALA A 121 -14.01 6.48 -27.20
C ALA A 121 -14.85 5.32 -26.62
N SER A 122 -14.26 4.13 -26.49
CA SER A 122 -14.92 2.98 -25.88
C SER A 122 -15.27 3.21 -24.41
N ALA A 123 -14.38 3.84 -23.62
CA ALA A 123 -14.66 4.21 -22.25
C ALA A 123 -15.85 5.20 -22.14
N LYS A 124 -15.96 6.15 -23.07
CA LYS A 124 -17.09 7.10 -23.13
C LYS A 124 -18.42 6.41 -23.44
N GLU A 125 -18.42 5.44 -24.35
CA GLU A 125 -19.61 4.62 -24.64
C GLU A 125 -20.04 3.81 -23.41
N ILE A 126 -19.08 3.19 -22.71
CA ILE A 126 -19.35 2.43 -21.49
C ILE A 126 -19.90 3.34 -20.39
N VAL A 127 -19.35 4.56 -20.21
CA VAL A 127 -19.87 5.54 -19.25
C VAL A 127 -21.30 5.97 -19.61
N ALA A 128 -21.58 6.26 -20.89
CA ALA A 128 -22.93 6.62 -21.33
C ALA A 128 -23.95 5.48 -21.09
N LEU A 129 -23.52 4.23 -21.26
CA LEU A 129 -24.31 3.05 -20.99
C LEU A 129 -24.54 2.85 -19.48
N ALA A 130 -23.52 3.11 -18.65
CA ALA A 130 -23.67 3.11 -17.19
C ALA A 130 -24.62 4.22 -16.71
N GLU A 131 -24.57 5.42 -17.31
CA GLU A 131 -25.48 6.52 -17.02
C GLU A 131 -26.93 6.22 -17.44
N SER A 132 -27.14 5.55 -18.58
CA SER A 132 -28.48 5.17 -19.03
C SER A 132 -29.11 4.13 -18.11
N PHE A 133 -28.34 3.14 -17.64
CA PHE A 133 -28.80 2.19 -16.63
C PHE A 133 -29.08 2.86 -15.28
N ALA A 134 -28.21 3.77 -14.81
CA ALA A 134 -28.46 4.50 -13.57
C ALA A 134 -29.76 5.33 -13.62
N ARG A 135 -30.05 5.98 -14.76
CA ARG A 135 -31.29 6.74 -14.98
C ARG A 135 -32.52 5.83 -15.05
N GLN A 136 -32.40 4.66 -15.67
CA GLN A 136 -33.50 3.70 -15.80
C GLN A 136 -33.84 3.05 -14.46
N VAL A 137 -32.84 2.80 -13.61
CA VAL A 137 -33.02 2.23 -12.26
C VAL A 137 -33.56 3.27 -11.26
N GLY A 138 -33.15 4.54 -11.37
CA GLY A 138 -33.68 5.63 -10.52
C GLY A 138 -35.17 5.95 -10.71
N ASN A 139 -35.82 5.33 -11.70
CA ASN A 139 -37.26 5.49 -11.99
C ASN A 139 -38.11 4.31 -11.49
N GLY A 140 -37.51 3.29 -10.86
CA GLY A 140 -38.19 2.12 -10.28
C GLY A 140 -38.33 2.24 -8.76
N THR A 141 -39.49 1.87 -8.23
CA THR A 141 -39.87 1.91 -6.80
C THR A 141 -38.77 1.48 -5.82
N ASP A 142 -38.61 2.24 -4.73
CA ASP A 142 -37.48 2.30 -3.79
C ASP A 142 -36.94 0.97 -3.22
N SER A 143 -37.70 -0.13 -3.19
CA SER A 143 -37.21 -1.41 -2.66
C SER A 143 -36.48 -2.30 -3.68
N ALA A 144 -36.70 -2.13 -4.98
CA ALA A 144 -36.00 -2.90 -6.01
C ALA A 144 -34.67 -2.25 -6.44
N ALA A 145 -34.50 -0.96 -6.15
CA ALA A 145 -33.33 -0.18 -6.50
C ALA A 145 -32.05 -0.60 -5.73
N THR A 146 -32.20 -1.12 -4.50
CA THR A 146 -31.04 -1.48 -3.66
C THR A 146 -30.35 -2.77 -4.11
N GLU A 147 -31.10 -3.83 -4.44
CA GLU A 147 -30.53 -5.07 -4.97
C GLU A 147 -29.94 -4.87 -6.38
N ALA A 148 -30.64 -4.13 -7.25
CA ALA A 148 -30.14 -3.81 -8.58
C ALA A 148 -28.85 -2.97 -8.53
N ASN A 149 -28.74 -2.01 -7.60
CA ASN A 149 -27.53 -1.23 -7.40
C ASN A 149 -26.34 -2.06 -6.88
N ALA A 150 -26.59 -3.08 -6.04
CA ALA A 150 -25.55 -3.99 -5.57
C ALA A 150 -25.02 -4.87 -6.71
N LEU A 151 -25.91 -5.44 -7.53
CA LEU A 151 -25.55 -6.26 -8.69
C LEU A 151 -24.81 -5.45 -9.76
N LEU A 152 -25.15 -4.17 -9.94
CA LEU A 152 -24.44 -3.26 -10.84
C LEU A 152 -23.06 -2.87 -10.30
N ALA A 153 -22.91 -2.66 -8.99
CA ALA A 153 -21.61 -2.42 -8.38
C ALA A 153 -20.70 -3.66 -8.50
N GLU A 154 -21.26 -4.86 -8.32
CA GLU A 154 -20.57 -6.12 -8.53
C GLU A 154 -20.16 -6.32 -10.00
N SER A 155 -21.07 -6.06 -10.93
CA SER A 155 -20.79 -6.16 -12.38
C SER A 155 -19.77 -5.13 -12.85
N ALA A 156 -19.83 -3.89 -12.33
CA ALA A 156 -18.83 -2.86 -12.63
C ALA A 156 -17.46 -3.17 -12.02
N SER A 157 -17.41 -3.89 -10.89
CA SER A 157 -16.18 -4.36 -10.25
C SER A 157 -15.52 -5.49 -11.05
N GLN A 158 -16.31 -6.43 -11.57
CA GLN A 158 -15.84 -7.53 -12.42
C GLN A 158 -15.34 -7.03 -13.79
N LEU A 159 -15.83 -5.88 -14.26
CA LEU A 159 -15.42 -5.25 -15.52
C LEU A 159 -14.25 -4.27 -15.38
N GLY A 160 -13.70 -4.05 -14.16
CA GLY A 160 -12.55 -3.15 -13.96
C GLY A 160 -12.85 -1.66 -14.22
N LEU A 161 -14.12 -1.28 -14.37
CA LEU A 161 -14.58 0.10 -14.69
C LEU A 161 -14.58 1.04 -13.48
N ILE A 162 -14.05 0.59 -12.35
CA ILE A 162 -14.00 1.35 -11.09
C ILE A 162 -13.14 2.61 -11.24
N THR A 163 -12.12 2.59 -12.10
CA THR A 163 -11.17 3.72 -12.25
C THR A 163 -11.70 4.86 -13.12
N THR A 164 -12.57 4.60 -14.10
CA THR A 164 -13.07 5.64 -15.04
C THR A 164 -14.32 6.36 -14.56
N LYS A 165 -15.13 5.75 -13.68
CA LYS A 165 -16.31 6.41 -13.10
C LYS A 165 -15.94 7.58 -12.17
N ASP A 166 -14.83 7.46 -11.45
CA ASP A 166 -14.43 8.45 -10.44
C ASP A 166 -13.60 9.63 -11.01
N ILE A 167 -12.93 9.43 -12.16
CA ILE A 167 -12.05 10.47 -12.74
C ILE A 167 -12.83 11.51 -13.58
N VAL A 168 -13.98 11.15 -14.15
CA VAL A 168 -14.74 12.02 -15.09
C VAL A 168 -16.10 12.48 -14.54
N GLY A 169 -16.70 11.73 -13.61
CA GLY A 169 -18.04 11.99 -13.09
C GLY A 169 -18.04 12.71 -11.74
N GLY A 170 -17.75 14.01 -11.72
CA GLY A 170 -17.77 14.88 -10.53
C GLY A 170 -19.14 15.09 -9.87
N ARG A 171 -19.97 14.03 -9.74
CA ARG A 171 -21.28 14.12 -9.12
C ARG A 171 -21.64 12.81 -8.40
N SER A 172 -21.33 12.77 -7.11
CA SER A 172 -21.91 11.88 -6.08
C SER A 172 -21.70 10.36 -6.28
N GLY A 173 -20.46 9.89 -6.15
CA GLY A 173 -20.07 8.47 -6.10
C GLY A 173 -20.13 7.81 -4.71
N SER A 174 -20.97 8.31 -3.79
CA SER A 174 -20.87 8.03 -2.34
C SER A 174 -21.09 6.56 -1.91
N GLY A 175 -21.68 5.70 -2.75
CA GLY A 175 -21.97 4.30 -2.38
C GLY A 175 -20.76 3.38 -2.53
N SER A 176 -20.19 3.33 -3.73
CA SER A 176 -19.12 2.38 -4.08
C SER A 176 -17.77 2.75 -3.46
N GLU A 177 -17.41 4.05 -3.43
CA GLU A 177 -16.20 4.53 -2.74
C GLU A 177 -16.28 4.25 -1.23
N SER A 178 -17.47 4.47 -0.63
CA SER A 178 -17.69 4.17 0.79
C SER A 178 -17.58 2.67 1.10
N LEU A 179 -18.07 1.79 0.22
CA LEU A 179 -17.95 0.34 0.42
C LEU A 179 -16.49 -0.09 0.32
N TYR A 180 -15.76 0.34 -0.72
CA TYR A 180 -14.32 0.09 -0.86
C TYR A 180 -13.54 0.56 0.38
N LEU A 181 -13.73 1.81 0.81
CA LEU A 181 -13.04 2.35 1.98
C LEU A 181 -13.41 1.61 3.28
N SER A 182 -14.66 1.14 3.40
CA SER A 182 -15.09 0.37 4.57
C SER A 182 -14.46 -1.02 4.63
N GLU A 183 -14.34 -1.71 3.51
CA GLU A 183 -13.68 -3.02 3.42
C GLU A 183 -12.16 -2.88 3.59
N LEU A 184 -11.56 -1.84 3.00
CA LEU A 184 -10.17 -1.48 3.25
C LEU A 184 -9.95 -1.22 4.74
N SER A 185 -10.81 -0.43 5.39
CA SER A 185 -10.72 -0.13 6.82
C SER A 185 -10.72 -1.39 7.69
N ARG A 186 -11.59 -2.37 7.39
CA ARG A 186 -11.65 -3.67 8.07
C ARG A 186 -10.39 -4.50 7.83
N ASN A 187 -9.91 -4.58 6.59
CA ASN A 187 -8.69 -5.30 6.23
C ASN A 187 -7.46 -4.71 6.94
N LEU A 188 -7.36 -3.38 7.03
CA LEU A 188 -6.29 -2.71 7.76
C LEU A 188 -6.35 -3.01 9.27
N ALA A 189 -7.55 -3.01 9.85
CA ALA A 189 -7.72 -3.37 11.25
C ALA A 189 -7.34 -4.84 11.50
N GLU A 190 -7.77 -5.75 10.63
CA GLU A 190 -7.41 -7.18 10.69
C GLU A 190 -5.89 -7.36 10.62
N PHE A 191 -5.22 -6.71 9.66
CA PHE A 191 -3.77 -6.75 9.51
C PHE A 191 -3.02 -6.29 10.75
N LEU A 192 -3.53 -5.27 11.44
CA LEU A 192 -2.96 -4.75 12.69
C LEU A 192 -3.19 -5.68 13.88
N THR A 193 -4.38 -6.30 13.95
CA THR A 193 -4.77 -7.21 15.03
C THR A 193 -4.30 -8.64 14.84
N ASP A 194 -3.78 -8.99 13.65
CA ASP A 194 -3.25 -10.31 13.36
C ASP A 194 -2.10 -10.65 14.32
N ASP A 195 -2.41 -11.50 15.30
CA ASP A 195 -1.48 -11.93 16.35
C ASP A 195 -0.26 -12.66 15.79
N ALA A 196 -0.37 -13.29 14.61
CA ALA A 196 0.77 -13.96 13.98
C ALA A 196 1.82 -12.96 13.49
N ARG A 197 1.38 -11.77 13.04
CA ARG A 197 2.28 -10.69 12.62
C ARG A 197 2.73 -9.85 13.80
N GLY A 198 1.83 -9.65 14.77
CA GLY A 198 2.10 -8.88 15.98
C GLY A 198 2.60 -7.47 15.67
N VAL A 199 2.11 -6.85 14.60
CA VAL A 199 2.63 -5.57 14.05
C VAL A 199 2.65 -4.49 15.14
N LEU A 200 1.51 -4.32 15.82
CA LEU A 200 1.38 -3.31 16.86
C LEU A 200 2.15 -3.70 18.14
N LYS A 201 2.21 -4.99 18.49
CA LYS A 201 2.98 -5.49 19.65
C LYS A 201 4.48 -5.24 19.47
N LYS A 202 5.02 -5.43 18.26
CA LYS A 202 6.43 -5.18 17.93
C LYS A 202 6.81 -3.70 17.99
N ALA A 203 5.86 -2.81 17.73
CA ALA A 203 6.07 -1.36 17.78
C ALA A 203 5.70 -0.72 19.13
N GLY A 204 5.64 -1.50 20.22
CA GLY A 204 5.35 -0.94 21.54
C GLY A 204 3.90 -0.48 21.74
N GLY A 205 2.97 -0.98 20.92
CA GLY A 205 1.53 -0.69 21.04
C GLY A 205 1.05 0.52 20.25
N ILE A 206 1.93 1.22 19.54
CA ILE A 206 1.63 2.44 18.78
C ILE A 206 2.54 2.54 17.55
N MET A 207 2.03 3.08 16.44
CA MET A 207 2.75 3.14 15.17
C MET A 207 2.31 4.33 14.34
N THR A 208 3.21 4.94 13.57
CA THR A 208 2.81 6.01 12.65
C THR A 208 1.96 5.47 11.50
N LEU A 209 1.01 6.27 11.01
CA LEU A 209 0.18 5.89 9.86
C LEU A 209 1.04 5.63 8.61
N VAL A 210 2.15 6.37 8.49
CA VAL A 210 3.10 6.26 7.37
C VAL A 210 3.84 4.93 7.41
N ASP A 211 4.36 4.53 8.58
CA ASP A 211 5.05 3.25 8.74
C ASP A 211 4.10 2.08 8.50
N LEU A 212 2.85 2.21 8.98
CA LEU A 212 1.82 1.22 8.74
C LEU A 212 1.50 1.10 7.24
N TRP A 213 1.31 2.22 6.54
CA TRP A 213 1.08 2.24 5.10
C TRP A 213 2.22 1.56 4.33
N ALA A 214 3.46 1.89 4.68
CA ALA A 214 4.64 1.31 4.06
C ALA A 214 4.73 -0.20 4.31
N MET A 215 4.49 -0.66 5.55
CA MET A 215 4.50 -2.08 5.89
C MET A 215 3.37 -2.85 5.23
N PHE A 216 2.17 -2.28 5.17
CA PHE A 216 1.01 -2.90 4.53
C PHE A 216 1.26 -3.12 3.04
N ASN A 217 1.72 -2.08 2.34
CA ASN A 217 2.03 -2.16 0.90
C ASN A 217 3.23 -3.07 0.63
N ARG A 218 4.24 -3.09 1.50
CA ARG A 218 5.37 -4.02 1.40
C ARG A 218 4.94 -5.46 1.57
N ALA A 219 4.00 -5.74 2.48
CA ALA A 219 3.46 -7.08 2.69
C ALA A 219 2.66 -7.62 1.49
N ARG A 220 2.13 -6.73 0.64
CA ARG A 220 1.41 -7.08 -0.62
C ARG A 220 2.33 -7.37 -1.81
N GLY A 221 3.65 -7.17 -1.68
CA GLY A 221 4.61 -7.59 -2.70
C GLY A 221 4.55 -6.84 -4.04
N GLY A 222 4.01 -5.61 -4.05
CA GLY A 222 3.97 -4.75 -5.25
C GLY A 222 2.74 -4.91 -6.14
N VAL A 223 1.75 -5.71 -5.73
CA VAL A 223 0.47 -5.89 -6.42
C VAL A 223 -0.63 -5.22 -5.59
N GLU A 224 -1.59 -4.54 -6.23
CA GLU A 224 -2.72 -3.86 -5.58
C GLU A 224 -2.31 -2.94 -4.41
N LEU A 225 -1.43 -1.98 -4.74
CA LEU A 225 -0.97 -0.97 -3.78
C LEU A 225 -2.10 -0.01 -3.42
N VAL A 226 -2.18 0.33 -2.13
CA VAL A 226 -3.15 1.31 -1.62
C VAL A 226 -2.52 2.70 -1.63
N SER A 227 -3.24 3.68 -2.16
CA SER A 227 -2.81 5.08 -2.18
C SER A 227 -2.75 5.65 -0.76
N PRO A 228 -1.83 6.60 -0.44
CA PRO A 228 -1.78 7.23 0.87
C PRO A 228 -3.11 7.91 1.28
N ASN A 229 -3.80 8.52 0.32
CA ASN A 229 -5.07 9.21 0.57
C ASN A 229 -6.19 8.23 0.94
N ASP A 230 -6.30 7.10 0.24
CA ASP A 230 -7.32 6.09 0.56
C ASP A 230 -7.01 5.41 1.89
N PHE A 231 -5.72 5.22 2.19
CA PHE A 231 -5.26 4.68 3.46
C PHE A 231 -5.69 5.57 4.64
N GLU A 232 -5.50 6.88 4.52
CA GLU A 232 -5.95 7.85 5.52
C GLU A 232 -7.48 7.85 5.65
N LYS A 233 -8.22 7.93 4.54
CA LYS A 233 -9.68 7.88 4.54
C LYS A 233 -10.20 6.61 5.23
N ALA A 234 -9.61 5.45 4.95
CA ALA A 234 -9.98 4.18 5.55
C ALA A 234 -9.65 4.12 7.06
N ALA A 235 -8.50 4.68 7.48
CA ALA A 235 -8.13 4.76 8.89
C ALA A 235 -9.10 5.63 9.71
N ARG A 236 -9.60 6.73 9.13
CA ARG A 236 -10.62 7.59 9.75
C ARG A 236 -11.97 6.89 9.96
N LEU A 237 -12.24 5.79 9.24
CA LEU A 237 -13.47 5.01 9.42
C LEU A 237 -13.43 4.06 10.62
N TRP A 238 -12.27 3.81 11.23
CA TRP A 238 -12.15 2.85 12.35
C TRP A 238 -13.04 3.21 13.54
N GLU A 239 -13.15 4.49 13.89
CA GLU A 239 -14.02 4.95 14.98
C GLU A 239 -15.50 4.74 14.66
N LYS A 240 -15.90 5.05 13.42
CA LYS A 240 -17.28 4.89 12.93
C LYS A 240 -17.69 3.42 12.90
N LEU A 241 -16.78 2.55 12.47
CA LEU A 241 -16.99 1.10 12.38
C LEU A 241 -16.76 0.38 13.71
N LYS A 242 -16.38 1.10 14.78
CA LYS A 242 -16.12 0.56 16.13
C LYS A 242 -15.10 -0.59 16.13
N LEU A 243 -14.09 -0.50 15.28
CA LEU A 243 -13.02 -1.49 15.17
C LEU A 243 -12.09 -1.43 16.41
N PRO A 244 -11.31 -2.49 16.71
CA PRO A 244 -10.43 -2.56 17.89
C PRO A 244 -9.18 -1.67 17.79
N VAL A 245 -9.08 -0.83 16.76
CA VAL A 245 -7.98 0.10 16.52
C VAL A 245 -8.52 1.52 16.40
N ARG A 246 -7.70 2.52 16.72
CA ARG A 246 -8.05 3.94 16.60
C ARG A 246 -6.93 4.74 15.95
N LEU A 247 -7.32 5.76 15.19
CA LEU A 247 -6.43 6.77 14.65
C LEU A 247 -6.37 7.94 15.64
N ARG A 248 -5.17 8.27 16.11
CA ARG A 248 -4.89 9.44 16.94
C ARG A 248 -4.04 10.41 16.13
N THR A 249 -4.27 11.70 16.32
CA THR A 249 -3.45 12.77 15.72
C THR A 249 -2.80 13.54 16.85
N PHE A 250 -1.47 13.63 16.83
CA PHE A 250 -0.72 14.46 17.76
C PHE A 250 -0.78 15.94 17.37
N LYS A 251 -0.32 16.82 18.25
CA LYS A 251 -0.33 18.28 18.06
C LYS A 251 0.52 18.72 16.87
N SER A 252 1.62 18.02 16.59
CA SER A 252 2.46 18.21 15.40
C SER A 252 1.73 17.89 14.08
N GLY A 253 0.58 17.21 14.14
CA GLY A 253 -0.14 16.68 13.00
C GLY A 253 0.26 15.26 12.62
N VAL A 254 1.24 14.66 13.31
CA VAL A 254 1.62 13.26 13.10
C VAL A 254 0.42 12.37 13.46
N MET A 255 0.04 11.51 12.51
CA MET A 255 -1.04 10.54 12.69
C MET A 255 -0.46 9.20 13.10
N VAL A 256 -1.02 8.64 14.17
CA VAL A 256 -0.61 7.36 14.73
C VAL A 256 -1.79 6.44 14.96
N VAL A 257 -1.51 5.15 14.89
CA VAL A 257 -2.45 4.06 15.07
C VAL A 257 -2.11 3.32 16.35
N GLN A 258 -3.13 3.05 17.15
CA GLN A 258 -3.00 2.29 18.39
C GLN A 258 -4.24 1.46 18.65
N SER A 259 -4.13 0.51 19.59
CA SER A 259 -5.29 -0.24 20.07
C SER A 259 -6.30 0.70 20.71
N ARG A 260 -7.59 0.36 20.58
CA ARG A 260 -8.68 1.12 21.18
C ARG A 260 -8.56 1.22 22.72
N ASP A 261 -7.99 0.19 23.35
CA ASP A 261 -7.85 0.11 24.81
C ASP A 261 -6.73 1.01 25.36
N ARG A 262 -5.81 1.43 24.49
CA ARG A 262 -4.65 2.24 24.90
C ARG A 262 -5.05 3.71 24.94
N THR A 263 -5.20 4.24 26.15
CA THR A 263 -5.52 5.65 26.41
C THR A 263 -4.28 6.45 26.79
N ASP A 264 -4.34 7.76 26.62
CA ASP A 264 -3.26 8.68 26.97
C ASP A 264 -2.92 8.57 28.46
N ASP A 265 -3.94 8.44 29.32
CA ASP A 265 -3.75 8.25 30.77
C ASP A 265 -3.05 6.93 31.11
N TYR A 266 -3.26 5.88 30.31
CA TYR A 266 -2.53 4.62 30.46
C TYR A 266 -1.06 4.78 30.07
N THR A 267 -0.77 5.47 28.97
CA THR A 267 0.60 5.77 28.55
C THR A 267 1.34 6.58 29.62
N ILE A 268 0.72 7.64 30.14
CA ILE A 268 1.29 8.48 31.21
C ILE A 268 1.59 7.65 32.47
N LYS A 269 0.66 6.80 32.91
CA LYS A 269 0.90 5.91 34.06
C LYS A 269 2.08 4.97 33.82
N THR A 270 2.22 4.46 32.60
CA THR A 270 3.33 3.57 32.24
C THR A 270 4.67 4.32 32.25
N LEU A 271 4.70 5.55 31.72
CA LEU A 271 5.88 6.44 31.77
C LEU A 271 6.29 6.76 33.21
N LEU A 272 5.34 7.10 34.08
CA LEU A 272 5.60 7.38 35.49
C LEU A 272 6.13 6.16 36.24
N THR A 273 5.56 4.97 36.01
CA THR A 273 6.08 3.74 36.61
C THR A 273 7.51 3.50 36.18
N TRP A 274 7.83 3.68 34.90
CA TRP A 274 9.19 3.54 34.41
C TRP A 274 10.16 4.55 35.04
N LEU A 275 9.79 5.82 35.15
CA LEU A 275 10.61 6.84 35.81
C LEU A 275 10.88 6.49 37.29
N LYS A 276 9.88 5.98 38.00
CA LYS A 276 10.04 5.50 39.38
C LYS A 276 10.97 4.30 39.48
N ASP A 277 10.89 3.36 38.55
CA ASP A 277 11.82 2.22 38.50
C ASP A 277 13.29 2.70 38.35
N LEU A 278 13.50 3.82 37.65
CA LEU A 278 14.84 4.41 37.50
C LEU A 278 15.39 4.99 38.81
N HIS A 279 14.55 5.25 39.82
CA HIS A 279 15.01 5.72 41.13
C HIS A 279 15.71 4.61 41.93
N GLU A 280 15.53 3.35 41.55
CA GLU A 280 16.20 2.21 42.18
C GLU A 280 17.57 1.92 41.57
N ILE A 281 17.86 2.50 40.39
CA ILE A 281 19.07 2.23 39.63
C ILE A 281 20.09 3.36 39.90
N PRO A 282 21.25 3.06 40.53
CA PRO A 282 22.25 4.08 40.79
C PRO A 282 22.85 4.60 39.47
N PRO A 283 23.06 5.91 39.31
CA PRO A 283 23.64 6.48 38.11
C PRO A 283 25.11 6.04 37.94
N GLU A 284 25.54 5.81 36.70
CA GLU A 284 26.91 5.37 36.37
C GLU A 284 27.98 6.39 36.79
N ARG A 285 27.60 7.66 36.88
CA ARG A 285 28.45 8.76 37.33
C ARG A 285 27.82 9.38 38.58
N GLY A 286 28.67 9.81 39.51
CA GLY A 286 28.20 10.55 40.69
C GLY A 286 27.50 11.83 40.25
N VAL A 287 26.24 11.97 40.65
CA VAL A 287 25.42 13.15 40.39
C VAL A 287 25.34 14.03 41.64
N PRO A 288 25.23 15.36 41.50
CA PRO A 288 25.19 16.29 42.62
C PRO A 288 23.84 16.38 43.34
N TRP A 289 22.78 15.76 42.80
CA TRP A 289 21.44 15.72 43.40
C TRP A 289 21.13 14.35 44.02
N ASP A 290 20.08 14.31 44.84
CA ASP A 290 19.57 13.07 45.41
C ASP A 290 18.79 12.27 44.35
N TRP A 291 19.49 11.34 43.69
CA TRP A 291 18.93 10.50 42.62
C TRP A 291 17.85 9.54 43.12
N GLN A 292 17.77 9.23 44.41
CA GLN A 292 16.71 8.39 44.96
C GLN A 292 15.37 9.15 45.03
N VAL A 293 15.44 10.47 45.14
CA VAL A 293 14.27 11.35 45.20
C VAL A 293 13.89 11.88 43.82
N PHE A 294 14.86 12.42 43.08
CA PHE A 294 14.62 13.11 41.81
C PHE A 294 14.86 12.25 40.57
N GLY A 295 15.45 11.07 40.74
CA GLY A 295 15.71 10.16 39.64
C GLY A 295 16.76 10.65 38.64
N ARG A 296 16.50 10.30 37.37
CA ARG A 296 17.33 10.60 36.19
C ARG A 296 16.44 11.11 35.07
N GLY A 297 16.88 12.16 34.37
CA GLY A 297 16.26 12.64 33.14
C GLY A 297 16.39 11.62 32.01
N VAL A 298 15.30 11.43 31.25
CA VAL A 298 15.22 10.49 30.14
C VAL A 298 15.16 11.23 28.81
N THR A 299 15.81 10.69 27.80
CA THR A 299 15.72 11.21 26.43
C THR A 299 14.63 10.48 25.63
N ALA A 300 14.24 11.04 24.48
CA ALA A 300 13.35 10.33 23.55
C ALA A 300 13.93 9.00 23.07
N HIS A 301 15.26 8.89 22.95
CA HIS A 301 15.95 7.64 22.63
C HIS A 301 15.78 6.60 23.74
N ASP A 302 15.97 7.00 25.00
CA ASP A 302 15.78 6.11 26.15
C ASP A 302 14.35 5.55 26.20
N ALA A 303 13.35 6.39 25.90
CA ALA A 303 11.96 5.98 25.83
C ALA A 303 11.67 5.06 24.63
N ALA A 304 12.24 5.37 23.45
CA ALA A 304 12.13 4.51 22.28
C ALA A 304 12.67 3.10 22.54
N ASP A 305 13.84 2.99 23.17
CA ASP A 305 14.45 1.70 23.53
C ASP A 305 13.62 0.95 24.58
N ARG A 306 13.13 1.65 25.61
CA ARG A 306 12.35 1.04 26.70
C ARG A 306 11.01 0.50 26.21
N PHE A 307 10.29 1.26 25.38
CA PHE A 307 8.93 0.92 24.98
C PHE A 307 8.83 0.28 23.60
N GLY A 308 9.91 0.26 22.82
CA GLY A 308 9.90 -0.21 21.44
C GLY A 308 9.18 0.74 20.48
N TRP A 309 9.11 2.02 20.83
CA TRP A 309 8.52 3.06 19.99
C TRP A 309 9.51 3.55 18.93
N SER A 310 9.01 4.13 17.84
CA SER A 310 9.87 4.96 17.00
C SER A 310 10.21 6.26 17.73
N ILE A 311 11.37 6.83 17.43
CA ILE A 311 11.88 8.03 18.10
C ILE A 311 10.86 9.18 18.02
N GLY A 312 10.28 9.43 16.84
CA GLY A 312 9.26 10.47 16.68
C GLY A 312 7.99 10.22 17.51
N VAL A 313 7.58 8.96 17.70
CA VAL A 313 6.45 8.65 18.60
C VAL A 313 6.84 8.85 20.06
N ALA A 314 8.08 8.53 20.43
CA ALA A 314 8.57 8.75 21.78
C ALA A 314 8.65 10.23 22.15
N GLU A 315 9.10 11.09 21.22
CA GLU A 315 9.09 12.55 21.38
C GLU A 315 7.66 13.06 21.65
N GLU A 316 6.69 12.66 20.83
CA GLU A 316 5.30 13.10 20.96
C GLU A 316 4.61 12.60 22.24
N GLU A 317 4.90 11.37 22.67
CA GLU A 317 4.33 10.83 23.93
C GLU A 317 4.95 11.49 25.17
N LEU A 318 6.24 11.85 25.12
CA LEU A 318 6.90 12.61 26.19
C LEU A 318 6.41 14.06 26.23
N GLU A 319 6.28 14.72 25.08
CA GLU A 319 5.70 16.07 24.99
C GLU A 319 4.24 16.06 25.47
N MET A 320 3.45 15.05 25.12
CA MET A 320 2.09 14.90 25.66
C MET A 320 2.08 14.77 27.19
N ALA A 321 3.02 14.03 27.77
CA ALA A 321 3.13 13.93 29.23
C ALA A 321 3.60 15.24 29.89
N GLU A 322 4.42 16.05 29.20
CA GLU A 322 4.75 17.43 29.61
C GLU A 322 3.51 18.33 29.57
N GLU A 323 2.72 18.30 28.50
CA GLU A 323 1.50 19.11 28.37
C GLU A 323 0.46 18.79 29.45
N ARG A 324 0.44 17.54 29.93
CA ARG A 324 -0.38 17.10 31.06
C ARG A 324 0.18 17.52 32.42
N GLY A 325 1.32 18.20 32.46
CA GLY A 325 2.02 18.64 33.66
C GLY A 325 2.66 17.51 34.46
N VAL A 326 2.81 16.32 33.87
CA VAL A 326 3.35 15.14 34.56
C VAL A 326 4.87 15.09 34.44
N LEU A 327 5.40 15.50 33.29
CA LEU A 327 6.82 15.64 33.05
C LEU A 327 7.20 17.11 32.92
N CYS A 328 8.47 17.43 33.16
CA CYS A 328 9.07 18.70 32.81
C CYS A 328 10.29 18.49 31.91
N ARG A 329 10.55 19.47 31.05
CA ARG A 329 11.69 19.46 30.13
C ARG A 329 12.88 20.21 30.68
N GLU A 330 14.06 19.68 30.40
CA GLU A 330 15.36 20.31 30.58
C GLU A 330 16.02 20.38 29.20
N GLU A 331 16.33 21.58 28.74
CA GLU A 331 17.01 21.82 27.47
C GLU A 331 18.43 22.29 27.75
N ASP A 332 19.39 21.40 27.50
CA ASP A 332 20.82 21.64 27.69
C ASP A 332 21.59 21.55 26.37
N LEU A 333 22.87 21.93 26.40
CA LEU A 333 23.81 21.68 25.29
C LEU A 333 23.95 20.20 24.94
N GLU A 334 23.64 19.30 25.87
CA GLU A 334 23.64 17.84 25.66
C GLU A 334 22.38 17.34 24.95
N GLY A 335 21.32 18.16 24.87
CA GLY A 335 20.04 17.83 24.28
C GLY A 335 18.85 18.01 25.23
N LEU A 336 17.69 17.52 24.77
CA LEU A 336 16.43 17.59 25.51
C LEU A 336 16.26 16.36 26.40
N LYS A 337 16.04 16.59 27.69
CA LYS A 337 15.74 15.56 28.69
C LYS A 337 14.38 15.84 29.33
N PHE A 338 13.65 14.79 29.67
CA PHE A 338 12.39 14.85 30.40
C PHE A 338 12.56 14.26 31.79
N TRP A 339 11.94 14.91 32.77
CA TRP A 339 12.00 14.55 34.19
C TRP A 339 10.60 14.41 34.76
N GLU A 340 10.46 13.65 35.86
CA GLU A 340 9.23 13.71 36.66
C GLU A 340 9.03 15.13 37.17
N ASN A 341 7.82 15.67 37.01
CA ASN A 341 7.55 17.05 37.37
C ASN A 341 7.40 17.22 38.88
N PHE A 342 8.44 17.76 39.52
CA PHE A 342 8.43 18.18 40.93
C PHE A 342 8.14 19.68 41.12
N ILE A 343 8.00 20.43 40.03
CA ILE A 343 7.87 21.90 40.04
C ILE A 343 6.40 22.30 40.17
N ASP A 344 5.50 21.62 39.46
CA ASP A 344 4.05 21.86 39.53
C ASP A 344 3.35 20.87 40.48
N MET A 345 3.52 21.09 41.78
CA MET A 345 2.78 20.39 42.83
C MET A 345 1.38 21.02 43.08
N GLY A 346 0.68 21.48 42.03
CA GLY A 346 -0.78 21.53 42.06
C GLY A 346 -1.48 22.88 42.04
N GLU A 347 -1.14 23.79 41.11
CA GLU A 347 -2.08 24.88 40.78
C GLU A 347 -3.06 24.50 39.64
N HIS A 348 -2.75 23.47 38.84
CA HIS A 348 -3.56 23.10 37.67
C HIS A 348 -3.93 21.61 37.55
N ARG A 349 -3.87 20.83 38.64
CA ARG A 349 -4.73 19.63 38.70
C ARG A 349 -6.16 20.13 38.58
N HIS A 350 -6.77 19.96 37.41
CA HIS A 350 -8.18 20.20 37.18
C HIS A 350 -8.94 19.79 38.44
N GLN A 351 -9.43 20.78 39.19
CA GLN A 351 -10.56 20.56 40.06
C GLN A 351 -11.63 20.05 39.09
N SER A 352 -11.79 18.73 38.98
CA SER A 352 -13.13 18.22 38.76
C SER A 352 -13.92 18.96 39.82
N ARG A 353 -14.84 19.84 39.41
CA ARG A 353 -15.75 20.53 40.32
C ARG A 353 -16.26 19.46 41.30
N GLN A 354 -15.66 19.36 42.47
CA GLN A 354 -16.25 18.61 43.55
C GLN A 354 -17.45 19.48 43.86
N ALA A 355 -18.64 19.00 43.50
CA ALA A 355 -19.89 19.66 43.81
C ALA A 355 -19.78 20.13 45.26
N THR A 356 -19.69 21.45 45.43
CA THR A 356 -19.54 22.02 46.75
C THR A 356 -20.79 21.64 47.53
N ASP A 357 -20.74 21.53 48.85
CA ASP A 357 -21.96 21.24 49.62
C ASP A 357 -23.07 22.26 49.32
N SER A 358 -22.70 23.48 48.94
CA SER A 358 -23.57 24.49 48.34
C SER A 358 -24.36 23.99 47.12
N ASP A 359 -23.72 23.31 46.17
CA ASP A 359 -24.36 22.81 44.95
C ASP A 359 -25.34 21.67 45.25
N LYS A 360 -25.00 20.79 46.21
CA LYS A 360 -25.90 19.73 46.70
C LYS A 360 -27.08 20.29 47.50
N ILE A 361 -26.86 21.36 48.26
CA ILE A 361 -27.92 22.06 49.00
C ILE A 361 -28.87 22.75 48.00
N ILE A 362 -28.36 23.37 46.94
CA ILE A 362 -29.19 23.99 45.90
C ILE A 362 -29.98 22.94 45.14
N GLU A 363 -29.38 21.80 44.79
CA GLU A 363 -30.06 20.66 44.14
C GLU A 363 -31.15 20.05 45.06
N ALA A 364 -30.89 19.94 46.37
CA ALA A 364 -31.86 19.47 47.34
C ALA A 364 -33.01 20.47 47.58
N LEU A 365 -32.74 21.78 47.50
CA LEU A 365 -33.75 22.83 47.65
C LEU A 365 -34.66 22.94 46.42
N THR A 366 -34.11 22.75 45.21
CA THR A 366 -34.89 22.68 43.97
C THR A 366 -35.72 21.39 43.90
N ALA A 367 -35.19 20.25 44.32
CA ALA A 367 -35.94 18.99 44.39
C ALA A 367 -37.11 19.04 45.40
N ASN A 368 -37.00 19.87 46.44
CA ASN A 368 -38.06 20.09 47.44
C ASN A 368 -38.91 21.34 47.19
N GLY A 369 -38.73 22.03 46.05
CA GLY A 369 -39.55 23.16 45.63
C GLY A 369 -39.46 24.42 46.50
N MET A 370 -38.34 24.61 47.21
CA MET A 370 -38.10 25.78 48.06
C MET A 370 -37.37 26.92 47.34
N ILE A 371 -36.88 26.68 46.11
CA ILE A 371 -36.30 27.67 45.18
C ILE A 371 -36.76 27.35 43.76
#